data_AF-A0ABD3XZV0-F1
#
_entry.id   AF-A0ABD3XZV0-F1
#
_cell.length_a   1.000
_cell.length_b   1.000
_cell.length_c   1.000
_cell.angle_alpha   90.00
_cell.angle_beta   90.00
_cell.angle_gamma   90.00
#
_symmetry.space_group_name_H-M   'P 1'
#
loop_
_entity.id
_entity.type
_entity.pdbx_description
1 polymer ?
#
loop_
_entity_poly.entity_id
_entity_poly.type
_entity_poly.pdbx_seq_one_letter_code
_entity_poly.pdbx_strand_id
1 'polypeptide(L)' 'MATSCRKRTYKEENRNFLPEWEEDFEIIDKDGNPICLICQKRLANYKASNLKRHYEKVMTSLHRGIHCTLN' A
#
# COMPACT_ATOMS: atom_id res chain seq x y z
N MET A 1 29.08 26.89 -3.50
CA MET A 1 28.44 26.16 -2.38
C MET A 1 27.87 24.86 -2.94
N ALA A 2 28.58 23.74 -2.76
CA ALA A 2 28.20 22.46 -3.35
C ALA A 2 27.08 21.81 -2.51
N THR A 3 25.88 21.74 -3.06
CA THR A 3 24.77 20.98 -2.49
C THR A 3 25.05 19.49 -2.70
N SER A 4 25.67 18.86 -1.69
CA SER A 4 25.68 17.41 -1.57
C SER A 4 24.23 16.92 -1.42
N CYS A 5 23.60 16.57 -2.54
CA CYS A 5 22.39 15.78 -2.55
C CYS A 5 22.80 14.37 -2.07
N ARG A 6 22.83 14.17 -0.75
CA ARG A 6 23.02 12.86 -0.14
C ARG A 6 21.93 11.97 -0.70
N LYS A 7 22.30 11.09 -1.63
CA LYS A 7 21.46 10.00 -2.10
C LYS A 7 21.14 9.17 -0.87
N ARG A 8 19.96 9.39 -0.28
CA ARG A 8 19.43 8.57 0.80
C ARG A 8 19.48 7.13 0.31
N THR A 9 20.35 6.32 0.88
CA THR A 9 20.40 4.87 0.69
C THR A 9 19.16 4.26 1.36
N TYR A 10 17.99 4.52 0.77
CA TYR A 10 16.70 3.93 1.13
C TYR A 10 16.52 2.58 0.42
N LYS A 11 17.59 1.78 0.28
CA LYS A 11 17.61 0.72 -0.74
C LYS A 11 17.25 -0.67 -0.25
N GLU A 12 17.07 -0.93 1.04
CA GLU A 12 16.91 -2.34 1.48
C GLU A 12 15.78 -2.62 2.47
N GLU A 13 15.39 -1.68 3.33
CA GLU A 13 14.40 -1.96 4.40
C GLU A 13 12.94 -2.09 3.94
N ASN A 14 12.62 -1.97 2.64
CA ASN A 14 11.22 -1.88 2.21
C ASN A 14 10.91 -2.68 0.93
N ARG A 15 11.56 -3.84 0.77
CA ARG A 15 11.28 -4.80 -0.31
C ARG A 15 10.81 -6.17 0.19
N ASN A 16 10.92 -6.42 1.49
CA ASN A 16 10.39 -7.64 2.07
C ASN A 16 8.95 -7.37 2.52
N PHE A 17 8.06 -8.28 2.15
CA PHE A 17 6.70 -8.32 2.66
C PHE A 17 6.76 -8.52 4.18
N LEU A 18 6.05 -7.68 4.93
CA LEU A 18 5.91 -7.84 6.37
C LEU A 18 4.56 -8.52 6.65
N PRO A 19 4.53 -9.60 7.45
CA PRO A 19 3.29 -10.30 7.78
C PRO A 19 2.31 -9.41 8.56
N GLU A 20 2.81 -8.38 9.25
CA GLU A 20 1.95 -7.35 9.89
C GLU A 20 1.02 -6.65 8.89
N TRP A 21 1.39 -6.58 7.60
CA TRP A 21 0.56 -5.95 6.57
C TRP A 21 -0.66 -6.79 6.17
N GLU A 22 -0.62 -8.10 6.42
CA GLU A 22 -1.79 -8.96 6.24
C GLU A 22 -2.88 -8.57 7.24
N GLU A 23 -2.51 -8.37 8.50
CA GLU A 23 -3.43 -8.02 9.58
C GLU A 23 -3.84 -6.54 9.56
N ASP A 24 -2.89 -5.61 9.37
CA ASP A 24 -3.15 -4.17 9.44
C ASP A 24 -3.76 -3.58 8.16
N PHE A 25 -3.40 -4.12 7.00
CA PHE A 25 -3.79 -3.56 5.70
C PHE A 25 -4.65 -4.50 4.85
N GLU A 26 -4.89 -5.74 5.29
CA GLU A 26 -5.57 -6.77 4.49
C GLU A 26 -4.87 -6.93 3.12
N ILE A 27 -3.53 -6.97 3.13
CA ILE A 27 -2.69 -7.15 1.93
C ILE A 27 -1.90 -8.43 2.07
N ILE A 28 -2.14 -9.38 1.17
CA ILE A 28 -1.41 -10.65 1.11
C ILE A 28 -0.39 -10.63 -0.02
N ASP A 29 0.67 -11.42 0.09
CA ASP A 29 1.55 -11.69 -1.05
C ASP A 29 1.04 -12.91 -1.82
N LYS A 30 0.90 -12.77 -3.14
CA LYS A 30 0.52 -13.88 -4.02
C LYS A 30 1.35 -13.83 -5.29
N ASP A 31 2.06 -14.92 -5.56
CA ASP A 31 2.96 -15.06 -6.71
C ASP A 31 4.02 -13.93 -6.77
N GLY A 32 4.53 -13.51 -5.60
CA GLY A 32 5.51 -12.42 -5.52
C GLY A 32 4.94 -11.04 -5.84
N ASN A 33 3.62 -10.86 -5.73
CA ASN A 33 2.97 -9.54 -5.84
C ASN A 33 2.01 -9.31 -4.66
N PRO A 34 2.01 -8.10 -4.04
CA PRO A 34 1.03 -7.78 -3.02
C PRO A 34 -0.38 -7.65 -3.62
N ILE A 35 -1.38 -8.27 -3.02
CA ILE A 35 -2.80 -8.21 -3.38
C ILE A 35 -3.56 -7.61 -2.20
N CYS A 36 -4.30 -6.53 -2.45
CA CYS A 36 -5.24 -6.01 -1.47
C CYS A 36 -6.52 -6.85 -1.47
N LEU A 37 -6.89 -7.43 -0.33
CA LEU A 37 -8.10 -8.24 -0.18
C LEU A 37 -9.38 -7.39 -0.15
N ILE A 38 -9.30 -6.13 0.28
CA ILE A 38 -10.46 -5.23 0.37
C ILE A 38 -10.99 -4.84 -1.03
N CYS A 39 -10.09 -4.59 -1.99
CA CYS A 39 -10.48 -4.20 -3.36
C CYS A 39 -10.08 -5.22 -4.44
N GLN A 40 -9.49 -6.35 -4.04
CA GLN A 40 -9.02 -7.43 -4.91
C GLN A 40 -8.05 -6.97 -6.02
N LYS A 41 -7.30 -5.89 -5.78
CA LYS A 41 -6.32 -5.35 -6.75
C LYS A 41 -4.91 -5.82 -6.44
N ARG A 42 -4.20 -6.23 -7.50
CA ARG A 42 -2.75 -6.45 -7.50
C ARG A 42 -2.00 -5.11 -7.45
N LEU A 43 -1.09 -4.99 -6.49
CA LEU A 43 -0.20 -3.87 -6.27
C LEU A 43 1.16 -4.18 -6.90
N ALA A 44 1.77 -3.21 -7.57
CA ALA A 44 2.97 -3.44 -8.37
C ALA A 44 4.28 -3.48 -7.56
N ASN A 45 4.28 -3.06 -6.30
CA ASN A 45 5.49 -2.94 -5.48
C ASN A 45 5.18 -3.11 -3.99
N TYR A 46 6.06 -3.80 -3.26
CA TYR A 46 6.07 -3.99 -1.80
C TYR A 46 6.46 -2.75 -0.99
N LYS A 47 6.30 -1.55 -1.56
CA LYS A 47 6.70 -0.33 -0.87
C LYS A 47 5.62 0.02 0.15
N ALA A 48 5.94 -0.04 1.45
CA ALA A 48 5.00 0.27 2.55
C ALA A 48 4.20 1.57 2.32
N SER A 49 4.83 2.63 1.81
CA SER A 49 4.16 3.90 1.53
C SER A 49 3.05 3.78 0.47
N ASN A 50 3.22 2.89 -0.51
CA ASN A 50 2.19 2.61 -1.51
C ASN A 50 1.05 1.77 -0.91
N LEU A 51 1.39 0.77 -0.10
CA LEU A 51 0.43 -0.11 0.57
C LEU A 51 -0.45 0.68 1.53
N LYS A 52 0.15 1.48 2.43
CA LYS A 52 -0.56 2.34 3.38
C LYS A 52 -1.52 3.32 2.69
N ARG A 53 -1.03 4.05 1.68
CA ARG A 53 -1.86 4.99 0.91
C ARG A 53 -3.01 4.29 0.18
N HIS A 54 -2.77 3.08 -0.32
CA HIS A 54 -3.80 2.28 -0.96
C HIS A 54 -4.87 1.87 0.06
N TYR A 55 -4.46 1.32 1.20
CA TYR A 55 -5.36 0.96 2.29
C TYR A 55 -6.20 2.14 2.76
N GLU A 56 -5.60 3.29 3.08
CA GLU A 56 -6.33 4.51 3.51
C GLU A 56 -7.36 4.96 2.47
N LYS A 57 -6.99 4.92 1.18
CA LYS A 57 -7.91 5.26 0.08
C LYS A 57 -9.04 4.27 -0.02
N VAL A 58 -8.76 2.97 0.03
CA VAL A 58 -9.77 1.92 -0.08
C VAL A 58 -10.70 1.97 1.13
N MET A 59 -10.18 2.11 2.35
CA MET A 59 -10.96 2.26 3.58
C MET A 59 -11.85 3.50 3.56
N THR A 60 -11.34 4.64 3.09
CA THR A 60 -12.13 5.87 2.90
C THR A 60 -13.20 5.69 1.81
N SER A 61 -12.86 4.99 0.72
CA SER A 61 -13.78 4.75 -0.39
C SER A 61 -14.87 3.74 -0.03
N LEU A 62 -14.57 2.76 0.83
CA LEU A 62 -15.52 1.76 1.31
C LEU A 62 -16.58 2.40 2.22
N HIS A 63 -16.18 3.31 3.12
CA HIS A 63 -17.13 4.13 3.89
C HIS A 63 -17.99 5.05 3.02
N ARG A 64 -17.49 5.51 1.87
CA ARG A 64 -18.27 6.32 0.92
C ARG A 64 -19.18 5.50 0.01
N GLY A 65 -19.05 4.17 -0.02
CA GLY A 65 -19.93 3.27 -0.76
C GLY A 65 -21.36 3.20 -0.22
N ILE A 66 -21.61 3.66 1.01
CA ILE A 66 -22.97 3.75 1.59
C ILE A 66 -23.68 5.06 1.19
N HIS A 67 -22.97 6.05 0.62
CA HIS A 67 -23.53 7.40 0.40
C HIS A 67 -23.62 7.83 -1.07
N CYS A 68 -23.63 6.90 -2.02
CA CYS A 68 -23.80 7.24 -3.44
C CYS A 68 -24.75 6.26 -4.17
N THR A 69 -25.99 6.13 -3.65
CA THR A 69 -27.18 5.66 -4.39
C THR A 69 -28.43 6.46 -4.00
N LEU A 70 -28.31 7.78 -3.79
CA LEU A 70 -29.48 8.66 -3.71
C LEU A 70 -29.43 9.65 -4.87
N ASN A 71 -30.21 9.25 -5.88
CA ASN A 71 -30.80 10.00 -6.97
C ASN A 71 -31.04 11.49 -6.68
#